data_AF-A0A843WVN2-F1
#
_entry.id   AF-A0A843WVN2-F1
#
_cell.length_a   1.000
_cell.length_b   1.000
_cell.length_c   1.000
_cell.angle_alpha   90.00
_cell.angle_beta   90.00
_cell.angle_gamma   90.00
#
_symmetry.space_group_name_H-M   'P 1'
#
loop_
_entity.id
_entity.type
_entity.pdbx_description
1 polymer ?
#
loop_
_entity_poly.entity_id
_entity_poly.type
_entity_poly.pdbx_seq_one_letter_code
_entity_poly.pdbx_strand_id
1 'polypeptide(L)'
;CAVDSQDEVRGKAIRLVANKLYPLSYVTENIEQFAKTMILSLMDEQVPDKEVALGTSDDQRSEAECQEASTSDSQLDPSPVERLNTKVAQSGLQSASAVSFTKAQQHSSLFFALCTKKPNLLQFVFDIYGRAPKAVKQSINWHAPDLVRKLGSSCPELLNIISNFPEGSENLLMLDAAIVIPILSSLSKEEVLPIFPRLVDLPMEKFQTALARILQGSAHTGPALTPTEVLVAIHDINPERDGVALKKVCPYVQVLVWHPFFCHDLSFNKIYLQIMEVCTTCFEQKTVFTQHVFVRALNELIERTTVPLLFMRTVIQAVDAFPSLIDFVMEILSKLVTKQVWRMPKLWPGFLKCASQTKPHSFPVLLQLPPTILENVLQKHAILKAPLATYANQAHIRSSLPRQVLEVLGSGNEQKQPSR
;
A
#
# COMPACT_ATOMS: atom_id res chain seq x y z
N CYS A 1 15.49 -38.88 -14.91
CA CYS A 1 14.00 -38.98 -14.81
C CYS A 1 13.35 -37.79 -14.10
N ALA A 2 13.73 -37.45 -12.86
CA ALA A 2 13.09 -36.30 -12.17
C ALA A 2 13.47 -34.91 -12.72
N VAL A 3 14.48 -34.86 -13.60
CA VAL A 3 14.91 -33.68 -14.38
C VAL A 3 14.78 -33.91 -15.89
N ASP A 4 13.96 -34.89 -16.28
CA ASP A 4 13.73 -35.20 -17.70
C ASP A 4 13.16 -33.98 -18.44
N SER A 5 13.46 -33.83 -19.72
CA SER A 5 12.95 -32.71 -20.52
C SER A 5 11.44 -32.82 -20.76
N GLN A 6 10.90 -34.03 -20.85
CA GLN A 6 9.48 -34.31 -21.06
C GLN A 6 8.69 -34.16 -19.76
N ASP A 7 7.71 -33.26 -19.74
CA ASP A 7 6.94 -32.93 -18.53
C ASP A 7 6.15 -34.13 -17.98
N GLU A 8 5.57 -34.97 -18.84
CA GLU A 8 4.85 -36.16 -18.39
C GLU A 8 5.76 -37.17 -17.69
N VAL A 9 6.94 -37.42 -18.26
CA VAL A 9 7.92 -38.38 -17.72
C VAL A 9 8.46 -37.84 -16.40
N ARG A 10 8.82 -36.55 -16.38
CA ARG A 10 9.29 -35.84 -15.20
C ARG A 10 8.25 -35.87 -14.08
N GLY A 11 6.99 -35.52 -14.37
CA GLY A 11 5.91 -35.51 -13.39
C GLY A 11 5.63 -36.89 -12.80
N LYS A 12 5.61 -37.94 -13.62
CA LYS A 12 5.46 -39.33 -13.16
C LYS A 12 6.63 -39.77 -12.27
N ALA A 13 7.86 -39.45 -12.67
CA ALA A 13 9.06 -39.75 -11.88
C ALA A 13 9.07 -39.01 -10.54
N ILE A 14 8.77 -37.71 -10.52
CA ILE A 14 8.69 -36.90 -9.30
C ILE A 14 7.63 -37.48 -8.36
N ARG A 15 6.44 -37.84 -8.87
CA ARG A 15 5.39 -38.46 -8.06
C ARG A 15 5.84 -39.79 -7.45
N LEU A 16 6.58 -40.62 -8.19
CA LEU A 16 7.12 -41.87 -7.68
C LEU A 16 8.16 -41.60 -6.58
N VAL A 17 9.13 -40.71 -6.84
CA VAL A 17 10.16 -40.35 -5.86
C VAL A 17 9.54 -39.76 -4.59
N ALA A 18 8.71 -38.72 -4.71
CA ALA A 18 8.16 -37.99 -3.57
C ALA A 18 7.13 -38.78 -2.74
N ASN A 19 6.38 -39.71 -3.36
CA ASN A 19 5.32 -40.44 -2.64
C ASN A 19 5.70 -41.88 -2.27
N LYS A 20 6.68 -42.50 -2.93
CA LYS A 20 7.05 -43.91 -2.70
C LYS A 20 8.44 -44.08 -2.13
N LEU A 21 9.43 -43.32 -2.63
CA LEU A 21 10.82 -43.44 -2.20
C LEU A 21 11.15 -42.54 -1.01
N TYR A 22 10.66 -41.30 -1.02
CA TYR A 22 10.94 -40.31 0.02
C TYR A 22 10.56 -40.74 1.46
N PRO A 23 9.45 -41.50 1.69
CA PRO A 23 9.13 -42.02 3.02
C PRO A 23 10.12 -43.06 3.57
N LEU A 24 11.02 -43.59 2.73
CA LEU A 24 11.99 -44.59 3.12
C LEU A 24 13.23 -43.91 3.72
N SER A 25 13.40 -44.02 5.04
CA SER A 25 14.41 -43.29 5.82
C SER A 25 15.84 -43.38 5.28
N TYR A 26 16.22 -44.53 4.73
CA TYR A 26 17.59 -44.77 4.22
C TYR A 26 17.91 -44.04 2.90
N VAL A 27 16.91 -43.53 2.16
CA VAL A 27 17.12 -42.75 0.92
C VAL A 27 16.67 -41.30 1.04
N THR A 28 15.93 -40.94 2.09
CA THR A 28 15.38 -39.58 2.27
C THR A 28 16.46 -38.50 2.14
N GLU A 29 17.57 -38.63 2.88
CA GLU A 29 18.64 -37.62 2.88
C GLU A 29 19.31 -37.50 1.51
N ASN A 30 19.56 -38.62 0.82
CA ASN A 30 20.11 -38.62 -0.53
C ASN A 30 19.19 -37.92 -1.54
N ILE A 31 17.87 -38.12 -1.41
CA ILE A 31 16.88 -37.46 -2.26
C ILE A 31 16.84 -35.94 -1.98
N GLU A 32 16.87 -35.53 -0.70
CA GLU A 32 16.94 -34.11 -0.32
C GLU A 32 18.21 -33.45 -0.87
N GLN A 33 19.38 -34.09 -0.70
CA GLN A 33 20.67 -33.57 -1.17
C GLN A 33 20.74 -33.48 -2.69
N PHE A 34 20.20 -34.49 -3.40
CA PHE A 34 20.09 -34.44 -4.85
C PHE A 34 19.25 -33.24 -5.29
N ALA A 35 18.05 -33.06 -4.71
CA ALA A 35 17.16 -31.97 -5.06
C ALA A 35 17.77 -30.58 -4.75
N LYS A 36 18.46 -30.42 -3.61
CA LYS A 36 19.19 -29.18 -3.27
C LYS A 36 20.30 -28.89 -4.26
N THR A 37 21.13 -29.89 -4.57
CA THR A 37 22.24 -29.77 -5.54
C THR A 37 21.73 -29.34 -6.91
N MET A 38 20.60 -29.87 -7.38
CA MET A 38 20.04 -29.49 -8.67
C MET A 38 19.65 -28.01 -8.74
N ILE A 39 19.07 -27.45 -7.67
CA ILE A 39 18.76 -26.01 -7.62
C ILE A 39 20.05 -25.17 -7.50
N LEU A 40 21.00 -25.57 -6.65
CA LEU A 40 22.27 -24.86 -6.48
C LEU A 40 23.11 -24.84 -7.76
N SER A 41 23.05 -25.90 -8.57
CA SER A 41 23.77 -25.98 -9.85
C SER A 41 23.39 -24.87 -10.83
N LEU A 42 22.20 -24.28 -10.66
CA LEU A 42 21.73 -23.16 -11.47
C LEU A 42 22.28 -21.80 -10.99
N MET A 43 22.87 -21.75 -9.79
CA MET A 43 23.43 -20.52 -9.23
C MET A 43 24.84 -20.22 -9.78
N ASP A 44 25.57 -21.26 -10.19
CA ASP A 44 26.97 -21.17 -10.67
C ASP A 44 27.09 -20.91 -12.20
N GLU A 45 25.99 -20.93 -12.96
CA GLU A 45 26.00 -20.74 -14.43
C GLU A 45 26.13 -19.27 -14.88
N GLN A 46 26.74 -18.40 -14.09
CA GLN A 46 27.12 -17.04 -14.52
C GLN A 46 28.42 -17.13 -15.34
N VAL A 47 28.30 -17.16 -16.67
CA VAL A 47 29.43 -17.05 -17.60
C VAL A 47 30.07 -15.65 -17.46
N PRO A 48 31.42 -15.53 -17.46
CA PRO A 48 32.10 -14.24 -17.33
C PRO A 48 31.93 -13.38 -18.59
N ASP A 49 31.56 -12.11 -18.38
CA ASP A 49 31.54 -11.08 -19.42
C ASP A 49 32.93 -11.01 -20.09
N LYS A 50 32.99 -11.36 -21.38
CA LYS A 50 34.10 -10.95 -22.23
C LYS A 50 33.87 -9.50 -22.60
N GLU A 51 34.61 -8.61 -21.94
CA GLU A 51 34.96 -7.31 -22.49
C GLU A 51 35.48 -7.49 -23.92
N VAL A 52 34.73 -6.98 -24.89
CA VAL A 52 35.27 -6.61 -26.19
C VAL A 52 35.05 -5.11 -26.33
N ALA A 53 36.11 -4.38 -26.03
CA ALA A 53 36.24 -2.97 -26.34
C ALA A 53 36.24 -2.76 -27.85
N LEU A 54 35.42 -1.81 -28.32
CA LEU A 54 35.54 -0.94 -29.51
C LEU A 54 34.15 -0.25 -29.60
N GLY A 55 33.93 1.04 -29.66
CA GLY A 55 34.73 2.26 -29.85
C GLY A 55 33.71 3.34 -30.29
N THR A 56 33.72 4.49 -29.61
CA THR A 56 33.18 5.82 -29.97
C THR A 56 32.33 6.02 -31.25
N SER A 57 31.14 6.64 -31.13
CA SER A 57 30.86 8.03 -31.58
C SER A 57 29.36 8.41 -31.63
N ASP A 58 29.05 9.57 -31.04
CA ASP A 58 28.06 10.63 -31.37
C ASP A 58 26.57 10.39 -31.70
N ASP A 59 25.77 11.14 -30.93
CA ASP A 59 24.59 11.97 -31.28
C ASP A 59 23.86 11.72 -32.61
N GLN A 60 22.55 11.47 -32.51
CA GLN A 60 21.55 12.42 -33.05
C GLN A 60 20.11 12.10 -32.62
N ARG A 61 19.52 13.16 -32.04
CA ARG A 61 18.12 13.58 -31.97
C ARG A 61 17.23 13.11 -33.12
N SER A 62 16.00 12.68 -32.82
CA SER A 62 14.80 13.02 -33.61
C SER A 62 13.53 12.84 -32.79
N GLU A 63 12.87 13.97 -32.61
CA GLU A 63 11.49 14.15 -32.18
C GLU A 63 10.56 13.61 -33.30
N ALA A 64 9.46 12.94 -32.93
CA ALA A 64 8.34 12.75 -33.85
C ALA A 64 7.03 12.80 -33.05
N GLU A 65 6.30 13.87 -33.35
CA GLU A 65 4.99 14.27 -32.86
C GLU A 65 3.91 13.21 -33.16
N CYS A 66 2.98 13.05 -32.22
CA CYS A 66 1.70 12.39 -32.48
C CYS A 66 0.68 13.46 -32.88
N GLN A 67 0.14 13.35 -34.10
CA GLN A 67 -1.02 14.10 -34.56
C GLN A 67 -2.31 13.26 -34.45
N GLU A 68 -3.40 13.99 -34.24
CA GLU A 68 -4.75 13.59 -33.86
C GLU A 68 -5.63 13.03 -35.00
N ALA A 69 -6.88 12.72 -34.60
CA ALA A 69 -8.14 12.54 -35.34
C ALA A 69 -8.50 11.08 -35.67
N SER A 70 -9.46 10.45 -34.97
CA SER A 70 -10.93 10.61 -34.99
C SER A 70 -11.57 10.10 -36.28
N THR A 71 -12.39 9.03 -36.20
CA THR A 71 -13.87 9.03 -36.35
C THR A 71 -14.44 7.61 -36.53
N SER A 72 -15.60 7.37 -35.90
CA SER A 72 -16.76 6.46 -36.19
C SER A 72 -16.77 5.64 -37.51
N ASP A 73 -17.40 4.47 -37.66
CA ASP A 73 -18.74 4.05 -37.21
C ASP A 73 -19.02 2.55 -37.52
N SER A 74 -19.90 1.91 -36.73
CA SER A 74 -20.92 0.88 -37.07
C SER A 74 -20.52 -0.47 -37.74
N GLN A 75 -21.15 -1.65 -37.57
CA GLN A 75 -22.17 -2.28 -36.70
C GLN A 75 -22.27 -3.78 -37.14
N LEU A 76 -22.89 -4.65 -36.32
CA LEU A 76 -23.57 -5.95 -36.60
C LEU A 76 -22.99 -7.25 -35.98
N ASP A 77 -23.78 -7.81 -35.05
CA ASP A 77 -23.86 -9.18 -34.49
C ASP A 77 -24.41 -10.22 -35.54
N PRO A 78 -24.49 -11.57 -35.32
CA PRO A 78 -24.53 -12.33 -34.04
C PRO A 78 -23.71 -13.67 -33.97
N SER A 79 -23.70 -14.27 -32.76
CA SER A 79 -23.15 -15.58 -32.30
C SER A 79 -23.76 -16.86 -32.97
N PRO A 80 -23.48 -18.15 -32.57
CA PRO A 80 -22.46 -18.75 -31.68
C PRO A 80 -21.80 -20.07 -32.22
N VAL A 81 -20.94 -20.68 -31.37
CA VAL A 81 -20.55 -22.12 -31.25
C VAL A 81 -19.30 -22.65 -32.00
N GLU A 82 -18.42 -23.22 -31.16
CA GLU A 82 -17.59 -24.44 -31.35
C GLU A 82 -16.08 -24.37 -31.63
N ARG A 83 -15.40 -25.25 -30.87
CA ARG A 83 -13.97 -25.53 -30.75
C ARG A 83 -13.31 -25.88 -32.09
N LEU A 84 -12.04 -25.49 -32.27
CA LEU A 84 -10.91 -26.41 -32.53
C LEU A 84 -9.59 -25.65 -32.69
N ASN A 85 -8.54 -26.22 -32.07
CA ASN A 85 -7.13 -25.83 -32.20
C ASN A 85 -6.65 -25.73 -33.65
N THR A 86 -5.88 -24.70 -33.98
CA THR A 86 -4.77 -24.83 -34.95
C THR A 86 -3.67 -23.78 -34.72
N LYS A 87 -2.42 -24.22 -34.91
CA LYS A 87 -1.13 -23.55 -34.68
C LYS A 87 -0.77 -22.51 -35.77
N VAL A 88 0.32 -21.78 -35.46
CA VAL A 88 1.28 -21.08 -36.36
C VAL A 88 0.84 -19.65 -36.71
N ALA A 89 1.60 -18.57 -36.57
CA ALA A 89 3.05 -18.38 -36.54
C ALA A 89 3.42 -17.15 -35.69
N GLN A 90 4.58 -17.15 -35.05
CA GLN A 90 5.36 -15.92 -34.95
C GLN A 90 6.86 -16.24 -34.98
N SER A 91 7.49 -15.56 -35.93
CA SER A 91 8.81 -15.71 -36.50
C SER A 91 9.89 -15.07 -35.63
N GLY A 92 10.96 -15.84 -35.44
CA GLY A 92 12.38 -15.43 -35.41
C GLY A 92 12.74 -14.01 -34.99
N LEU A 93 13.05 -13.83 -33.70
CA LEU A 93 14.32 -13.29 -33.20
C LEU A 93 14.44 -13.52 -31.67
N GLN A 94 14.42 -14.77 -31.22
CA GLN A 94 14.67 -15.12 -29.81
C GLN A 94 15.38 -16.47 -29.71
N SER A 95 16.71 -16.51 -29.79
CA SER A 95 17.47 -17.76 -29.59
C SER A 95 18.78 -17.57 -28.82
N ALA A 96 18.71 -16.86 -27.69
CA ALA A 96 19.79 -16.85 -26.71
C ALA A 96 19.32 -16.82 -25.23
N SER A 97 18.04 -16.57 -24.93
CA SER A 97 17.52 -16.55 -23.54
C SER A 97 16.71 -17.79 -23.13
N ALA A 98 16.39 -18.68 -24.07
CA ALA A 98 15.48 -19.80 -23.87
C ALA A 98 16.07 -20.95 -23.01
N VAL A 99 17.35 -20.90 -22.63
CA VAL A 99 18.01 -21.93 -21.80
C VAL A 99 17.87 -21.69 -20.29
N SER A 100 17.37 -20.55 -19.80
CA SER A 100 17.44 -20.28 -18.36
C SER A 100 16.19 -20.69 -17.54
N PHE A 101 14.96 -20.41 -17.98
CA PHE A 101 13.73 -20.67 -17.19
C PHE A 101 13.29 -22.14 -17.19
N THR A 102 13.22 -22.79 -18.36
CA THR A 102 12.74 -24.18 -18.46
C THR A 102 13.65 -25.16 -17.75
N LYS A 103 14.97 -24.93 -17.82
CA LYS A 103 15.97 -25.68 -17.07
C LYS A 103 15.83 -25.44 -15.57
N ALA A 104 15.63 -24.18 -15.16
CA ALA A 104 15.40 -23.86 -13.75
C ALA A 104 14.12 -24.52 -13.21
N GLN A 105 13.04 -24.55 -13.98
CA GLN A 105 11.80 -25.26 -13.65
C GLN A 105 12.00 -26.77 -13.51
N GLN A 106 12.70 -27.40 -14.45
CA GLN A 106 13.01 -28.83 -14.41
C GLN A 106 13.82 -29.21 -13.17
N HIS A 107 14.86 -28.44 -12.88
CA HIS A 107 15.79 -28.70 -11.78
C HIS A 107 15.19 -28.38 -10.40
N SER A 108 14.19 -27.50 -10.31
CA SER A 108 13.51 -27.19 -9.04
C SER A 108 12.29 -28.05 -8.73
N SER A 109 11.65 -28.64 -9.76
CA SER A 109 10.35 -29.32 -9.62
C SER A 109 10.33 -30.43 -8.54
N LEU A 110 11.39 -31.23 -8.46
CA LEU A 110 11.49 -32.28 -7.43
C LEU A 110 11.53 -31.67 -6.03
N PHE A 111 12.38 -30.65 -5.82
CA PHE A 111 12.54 -30.00 -4.53
C PHE A 111 11.21 -29.43 -4.01
N PHE A 112 10.46 -28.73 -4.86
CA PHE A 112 9.14 -28.20 -4.49
C PHE A 112 8.13 -29.30 -4.17
N ALA A 113 8.21 -30.47 -4.82
CA ALA A 113 7.40 -31.62 -4.45
C ALA A 113 7.78 -32.15 -3.05
N LEU A 114 9.07 -32.15 -2.69
CA LEU A 114 9.54 -32.55 -1.35
C LEU A 114 9.12 -31.55 -0.27
N CYS A 115 9.08 -30.25 -0.56
CA CYS A 115 8.58 -29.24 0.38
C CYS A 115 7.14 -29.54 0.83
N THR A 116 6.29 -30.12 -0.03
CA THR A 116 4.93 -30.53 0.35
C THR A 116 4.89 -31.74 1.30
N LYS A 117 6.00 -32.48 1.43
CA LYS A 117 6.13 -33.63 2.34
C LYS A 117 6.84 -33.25 3.64
N LYS A 118 7.79 -32.31 3.56
CA LYS A 118 8.60 -31.84 4.68
C LYS A 118 8.75 -30.31 4.59
N PRO A 119 7.85 -29.54 5.21
CA PRO A 119 7.80 -28.08 5.07
C PRO A 119 9.05 -27.35 5.56
N ASN A 120 9.83 -27.93 6.49
CA ASN A 120 11.14 -27.41 6.92
C ASN A 120 12.14 -27.16 5.77
N LEU A 121 11.94 -27.80 4.61
CA LEU A 121 12.75 -27.55 3.41
C LEU A 121 12.49 -26.17 2.79
N LEU A 122 11.40 -25.49 3.14
CA LEU A 122 11.08 -24.14 2.65
C LEU A 122 12.15 -23.12 3.01
N GLN A 123 12.75 -23.22 4.20
CA GLN A 123 13.80 -22.30 4.67
C GLN A 123 14.88 -22.12 3.59
N PHE A 124 15.31 -23.23 2.98
CA PHE A 124 16.32 -23.23 1.93
C PHE A 124 15.91 -22.40 0.70
N VAL A 125 14.63 -22.37 0.30
CA VAL A 125 14.15 -21.57 -0.83
C VAL A 125 14.37 -20.08 -0.55
N PHE A 126 14.07 -19.64 0.67
CA PHE A 126 14.23 -18.25 1.06
C PHE A 126 15.70 -17.86 1.24
N ASP A 127 16.52 -18.76 1.79
CA ASP A 127 17.97 -18.54 1.99
C ASP A 127 18.75 -18.35 0.66
N ILE A 128 18.28 -18.99 -0.42
CA ILE A 128 18.89 -18.85 -1.75
C ILE A 128 18.23 -17.74 -2.57
N TYR A 129 16.99 -17.35 -2.28
CA TYR A 129 16.21 -16.48 -3.16
C TYR A 129 16.90 -15.14 -3.41
N GLY A 130 17.40 -14.47 -2.37
CA GLY A 130 18.03 -13.16 -2.53
C GLY A 130 19.17 -13.16 -3.55
N ARG A 131 19.99 -14.20 -3.51
CA ARG A 131 21.17 -14.41 -4.37
C ARG A 131 20.87 -15.15 -5.67
N ALA A 132 19.64 -15.63 -5.85
CA ALA A 132 19.28 -16.46 -7.00
C ALA A 132 19.28 -15.65 -8.32
N PRO A 133 19.75 -16.26 -9.43
CA PRO A 133 19.62 -15.67 -10.77
C PRO A 133 18.14 -15.44 -11.15
N LYS A 134 17.89 -14.54 -12.09
CA LYS A 134 16.53 -14.19 -12.55
C LYS A 134 15.71 -15.42 -12.94
N ALA A 135 16.31 -16.38 -13.63
CA ALA A 135 15.63 -17.60 -14.06
C ALA A 135 15.24 -18.53 -12.91
N VAL A 136 16.08 -18.63 -11.88
CA VAL A 136 15.78 -19.40 -10.66
C VAL A 136 14.67 -18.70 -9.86
N LYS A 137 14.72 -17.37 -9.73
CA LYS A 137 13.65 -16.57 -9.12
C LYS A 137 12.31 -16.78 -9.83
N GLN A 138 12.30 -16.76 -11.17
CA GLN A 138 11.09 -17.05 -11.96
C GLN A 138 10.57 -18.47 -11.74
N SER A 139 11.46 -19.46 -11.65
CA SER A 139 11.07 -20.85 -11.38
C SER A 139 10.47 -21.02 -9.97
N ILE A 140 11.08 -20.40 -8.96
CA ILE A 140 10.56 -20.41 -7.59
C ILE A 140 9.16 -19.79 -7.54
N ASN A 141 8.98 -18.62 -8.16
CA ASN A 141 7.68 -17.95 -8.24
C ASN A 141 6.64 -18.82 -8.95
N TRP A 142 7.03 -19.58 -9.98
CA TRP A 142 6.12 -20.50 -10.67
C TRP A 142 5.59 -21.62 -9.76
N HIS A 143 6.44 -22.20 -8.91
CA HIS A 143 6.04 -23.32 -8.04
C HIS A 143 5.36 -22.90 -6.73
N ALA A 144 5.60 -21.67 -6.26
CA ALA A 144 5.18 -21.23 -4.95
C ALA A 144 3.65 -21.21 -4.71
N PRO A 145 2.77 -20.78 -5.66
CA PRO A 145 1.33 -20.81 -5.45
C PRO A 145 0.79 -22.23 -5.19
N ASP A 146 1.26 -23.21 -5.96
CA ASP A 146 0.86 -24.61 -5.81
C ASP A 146 1.38 -25.25 -4.52
N LEU A 147 2.58 -24.85 -4.11
CA LEU A 147 3.18 -25.27 -2.85
C LEU A 147 2.38 -24.77 -1.66
N VAL A 148 2.07 -23.46 -1.62
CA VAL A 148 1.31 -22.82 -0.54
C VAL A 148 -0.10 -23.39 -0.45
N ARG A 149 -0.75 -23.61 -1.60
CA ARG A 149 -2.06 -24.27 -1.67
C ARG A 149 -2.04 -25.69 -1.08
N LYS A 150 -0.95 -26.44 -1.24
CA LYS A 150 -0.82 -27.82 -0.72
C LYS A 150 -0.41 -27.87 0.76
N LEU A 151 0.42 -26.91 1.21
CA LEU A 151 0.84 -26.80 2.60
C LEU A 151 -0.28 -26.28 3.51
N GLY A 152 -1.16 -25.44 2.95
CA GLY A 152 -2.23 -24.81 3.70
C GLY A 152 -1.76 -23.59 4.49
N SER A 153 -2.72 -22.76 4.89
CA SER A 153 -2.48 -21.47 5.57
C SER A 153 -1.96 -21.60 7.02
N SER A 154 -2.02 -22.79 7.61
CA SER A 154 -1.60 -23.06 8.99
C SER A 154 -0.21 -23.69 9.09
N CYS A 155 0.57 -23.71 8.00
CA CYS A 155 1.93 -24.27 7.99
C CYS A 155 2.87 -23.40 8.86
N PRO A 156 3.38 -23.90 10.00
CA PRO A 156 4.16 -23.09 10.94
C PRO A 156 5.49 -22.61 10.33
N GLU A 157 6.09 -23.39 9.44
CA GLU A 157 7.30 -23.00 8.73
C GLU A 157 7.05 -21.83 7.77
N LEU A 158 5.91 -21.80 7.09
CA LEU A 158 5.52 -20.69 6.23
C LEU A 158 5.24 -19.42 7.04
N LEU A 159 4.55 -19.56 8.18
CA LEU A 159 4.28 -18.46 9.10
C LEU A 159 5.58 -17.87 9.65
N ASN A 160 6.49 -18.72 10.15
CA ASN A 160 7.77 -18.30 10.71
C ASN A 160 8.63 -17.51 9.71
N ILE A 161 8.64 -17.93 8.44
CA ILE A 161 9.37 -17.24 7.39
C ILE A 161 8.75 -15.88 7.06
N ILE A 162 7.43 -15.75 7.13
CA ILE A 162 6.71 -14.48 6.91
C ILE A 162 6.91 -13.53 8.10
N SER A 163 7.02 -14.04 9.32
CA SER A 163 7.32 -13.21 10.49
C SER A 163 8.77 -12.72 10.49
N ASN A 164 9.70 -13.52 9.94
CA ASN A 164 11.15 -13.28 9.99
C ASN A 164 11.78 -13.33 8.59
N PHE A 165 11.65 -12.26 7.81
CA PHE A 165 12.19 -12.20 6.45
C PHE A 165 13.73 -12.23 6.43
N PRO A 166 14.36 -13.19 5.71
CA PRO A 166 15.78 -13.11 5.44
C PRO A 166 16.09 -11.99 4.44
N GLU A 167 17.19 -11.28 4.67
CA GLU A 167 17.64 -10.12 3.90
C GLU A 167 17.78 -10.47 2.40
N GLY A 168 17.22 -9.64 1.51
CA GLY A 168 17.21 -9.87 0.06
C GLY A 168 16.09 -10.80 -0.46
N SER A 169 15.30 -11.42 0.40
CA SER A 169 14.09 -12.19 0.01
C SER A 169 12.82 -11.33 -0.12
N GLU A 170 12.93 -10.02 0.09
CA GLU A 170 11.84 -9.03 0.03
C GLU A 170 11.01 -9.13 -1.27
N ASN A 171 11.70 -9.40 -2.40
CA ASN A 171 11.07 -9.54 -3.72
C ASN A 171 10.31 -10.85 -3.93
N LEU A 172 10.60 -11.91 -3.14
CA LEU A 172 9.84 -13.16 -3.19
C LEU A 172 8.40 -12.94 -2.71
N LEU A 173 8.23 -12.05 -1.73
CA LEU A 173 6.92 -11.58 -1.29
C LEU A 173 6.36 -10.44 -2.13
N MET A 174 7.23 -9.58 -2.70
CA MET A 174 6.79 -8.46 -3.53
C MET A 174 6.06 -8.92 -4.81
N LEU A 175 6.18 -10.19 -5.21
CA LEU A 175 5.65 -10.66 -6.50
C LEU A 175 4.50 -11.64 -6.48
N ASP A 176 4.14 -12.29 -5.37
CA ASP A 176 2.91 -13.09 -5.37
C ASP A 176 2.05 -12.84 -4.15
N ALA A 177 1.21 -11.82 -4.29
CA ALA A 177 -0.11 -11.75 -3.67
C ALA A 177 -0.85 -13.12 -3.69
N ALA A 178 -0.57 -13.99 -4.68
CA ALA A 178 -1.08 -15.36 -4.73
C ALA A 178 -0.59 -16.27 -3.58
N ILE A 179 0.54 -15.97 -2.93
CA ILE A 179 1.08 -16.70 -1.78
C ILE A 179 0.57 -16.08 -0.47
N VAL A 180 0.72 -14.76 -0.34
CA VAL A 180 0.45 -14.05 0.92
C VAL A 180 -1.05 -13.92 1.17
N ILE A 181 -1.85 -13.52 0.18
CA ILE A 181 -3.28 -13.24 0.38
C ILE A 181 -4.04 -14.47 0.90
N PRO A 182 -3.86 -15.69 0.36
CA PRO A 182 -4.60 -16.85 0.84
C PRO A 182 -4.37 -17.19 2.32
N ILE A 183 -3.22 -16.80 2.87
CA ILE A 183 -2.82 -17.12 4.25
C ILE A 183 -3.02 -15.94 5.22
N LEU A 184 -3.34 -14.73 4.74
CA LEU A 184 -3.58 -13.57 5.63
C LEU A 184 -4.66 -13.83 6.69
N SER A 185 -5.64 -14.67 6.39
CA SER A 185 -6.71 -15.02 7.34
C SER A 185 -6.24 -15.88 8.52
N SER A 186 -5.07 -16.51 8.44
CA SER A 186 -4.49 -17.30 9.54
C SER A 186 -3.39 -16.55 10.31
N LEU A 187 -3.01 -15.35 9.87
CA LEU A 187 -2.03 -14.53 10.56
C LEU A 187 -2.65 -13.83 11.77
N SER A 188 -1.86 -13.67 12.83
CA SER A 188 -2.14 -12.79 13.96
C SER A 188 -1.88 -11.32 13.62
N LYS A 189 -2.33 -10.42 14.50
CA LYS A 189 -2.07 -8.98 14.39
C LYS A 189 -0.57 -8.69 14.31
N GLU A 190 0.22 -9.35 15.15
CA GLU A 190 1.67 -9.17 15.27
C GLU A 190 2.41 -9.57 14.00
N GLU A 191 1.85 -10.51 13.23
CA GLU A 191 2.40 -10.99 11.95
C GLU A 191 1.94 -10.13 10.76
N VAL A 192 0.70 -9.61 10.79
CA VAL A 192 0.17 -8.76 9.72
C VAL A 192 0.77 -7.36 9.74
N LEU A 193 0.96 -6.75 10.92
CA LEU A 193 1.41 -5.36 11.02
C LEU A 193 2.75 -5.08 10.32
N PRO A 194 3.81 -5.92 10.46
CA PRO A 194 5.08 -5.70 9.76
C PRO A 194 4.98 -5.77 8.23
N ILE A 195 4.07 -6.58 7.68
CA ILE A 195 3.88 -6.73 6.23
C ILE A 195 2.85 -5.74 5.66
N PHE A 196 2.04 -5.10 6.50
CA PHE A 196 0.95 -4.22 6.09
C PHE A 196 1.37 -3.10 5.12
N PRO A 197 2.51 -2.38 5.32
CA PRO A 197 2.97 -1.37 4.36
C PRO A 197 3.19 -1.93 2.95
N ARG A 198 3.60 -3.19 2.84
CA ARG A 198 3.81 -3.88 1.55
C ARG A 198 2.51 -4.30 0.91
N LEU A 199 1.50 -4.68 1.71
CA LEU A 199 0.16 -4.95 1.20
C LEU A 199 -0.47 -3.70 0.59
N VAL A 200 -0.26 -2.52 1.22
CA VAL A 200 -0.75 -1.24 0.70
C VAL A 200 -0.12 -0.86 -0.65
N ASP A 201 1.13 -1.25 -0.89
CA ASP A 201 1.83 -1.00 -2.17
C ASP A 201 1.41 -1.96 -3.31
N LEU A 202 0.56 -2.95 -3.04
CA LEU A 202 -0.01 -3.84 -4.06
C LEU A 202 -0.97 -3.08 -5.00
N PRO A 203 -1.18 -3.57 -6.24
CA PRO A 203 -2.29 -3.12 -7.07
C PRO A 203 -3.63 -3.20 -6.32
N MET A 204 -4.51 -2.22 -6.54
CA MET A 204 -5.74 -2.04 -5.74
C MET A 204 -6.59 -3.32 -5.61
N GLU A 205 -6.80 -4.06 -6.71
CA GLU A 205 -7.55 -5.33 -6.69
C GLU A 205 -6.96 -6.36 -5.72
N LYS A 206 -5.62 -6.46 -5.68
CA LYS A 206 -4.90 -7.35 -4.79
C LYS A 206 -4.96 -6.84 -3.35
N PHE A 207 -4.84 -5.53 -3.14
CA PHE A 207 -5.00 -4.95 -1.81
C PHE A 207 -6.41 -5.18 -1.24
N GLN A 208 -7.47 -4.97 -2.04
CA GLN A 208 -8.84 -5.23 -1.61
C GLN A 208 -9.06 -6.70 -1.22
N THR A 209 -8.49 -7.62 -2.00
CA THR A 209 -8.53 -9.05 -1.67
C THR A 209 -7.75 -9.34 -0.38
N ALA A 210 -6.57 -8.73 -0.20
CA ALA A 210 -5.78 -8.86 1.03
C ALA A 210 -6.54 -8.34 2.25
N LEU A 211 -7.13 -7.15 2.14
CA LEU A 211 -7.92 -6.50 3.17
C LEU A 211 -9.13 -7.36 3.57
N ALA A 212 -9.85 -7.91 2.60
CA ALA A 212 -10.96 -8.83 2.86
C ALA A 212 -10.52 -10.05 3.68
N ARG A 213 -9.33 -10.62 3.40
CA ARG A 213 -8.80 -11.77 4.16
C ARG A 213 -8.38 -11.40 5.57
N ILE A 214 -7.75 -10.24 5.75
CA ILE A 214 -7.37 -9.71 7.08
C ILE A 214 -8.61 -9.49 7.94
N LEU A 215 -9.66 -8.89 7.38
CA LEU A 215 -10.92 -8.58 8.07
C LEU A 215 -11.83 -9.80 8.28
N GLN A 216 -11.70 -10.81 7.42
CA GLN A 216 -12.44 -12.07 7.59
C GLN A 216 -11.81 -12.92 8.70
N GLY A 217 -10.48 -13.04 8.70
CA GLY A 217 -9.76 -13.85 9.66
C GLY A 217 -10.10 -15.35 9.60
N SER A 218 -9.76 -16.07 10.66
CA SER A 218 -10.03 -17.52 10.80
C SER A 218 -11.15 -17.75 11.80
N ALA A 219 -11.85 -18.88 11.66
CA ALA A 219 -12.94 -19.27 12.55
C ALA A 219 -12.53 -19.34 14.04
N HIS A 220 -11.24 -19.58 14.33
CA HIS A 220 -10.74 -19.78 15.69
C HIS A 220 -10.12 -18.53 16.32
N THR A 221 -9.66 -17.58 15.51
CA THR A 221 -8.90 -16.40 15.97
C THR A 221 -9.59 -15.08 15.65
N GLY A 222 -10.66 -15.10 14.84
CA GLY A 222 -11.30 -13.88 14.35
C GLY A 222 -10.43 -13.12 13.35
N PRO A 223 -10.79 -11.86 13.02
CA PRO A 223 -10.02 -11.02 12.11
C PRO A 223 -8.60 -10.78 12.61
N ALA A 224 -7.63 -10.81 11.69
CA ALA A 224 -6.24 -10.51 12.01
C ALA A 224 -6.07 -9.04 12.42
N LEU A 225 -6.81 -8.14 11.77
CA LEU A 225 -6.97 -6.74 12.17
C LEU A 225 -8.45 -6.37 12.13
N THR A 226 -8.92 -5.66 13.13
CA THR A 226 -10.24 -5.01 13.11
C THR A 226 -10.25 -3.83 12.13
N PRO A 227 -11.43 -3.36 11.67
CA PRO A 227 -11.52 -2.18 10.81
C PRO A 227 -10.84 -0.92 11.40
N THR A 228 -10.93 -0.73 12.73
CA THR A 228 -10.23 0.36 13.43
C THR A 228 -8.72 0.18 13.34
N GLU A 229 -8.21 -1.02 13.58
CA GLU A 229 -6.77 -1.30 13.51
C GLU A 229 -6.22 -1.17 12.08
N VAL A 230 -7.02 -1.48 11.06
CA VAL A 230 -6.63 -1.21 9.67
C VAL A 230 -6.47 0.29 9.44
N LEU A 231 -7.42 1.13 9.87
CA LEU A 231 -7.30 2.58 9.74
C LEU A 231 -6.08 3.11 10.49
N VAL A 232 -5.84 2.59 11.70
CA VAL A 232 -4.67 2.94 12.50
C VAL A 232 -3.37 2.53 11.80
N ALA A 233 -3.29 1.30 11.28
CA ALA A 233 -2.14 0.77 10.57
C ALA A 233 -1.82 1.58 9.31
N ILE A 234 -2.84 2.00 8.55
CA ILE A 234 -2.70 2.92 7.40
C ILE A 234 -2.02 4.24 7.81
N HIS A 235 -2.36 4.78 8.98
CA HIS A 235 -1.77 6.01 9.49
C HIS A 235 -0.36 5.83 10.09
N ASP A 236 0.02 4.60 10.43
CA ASP A 236 1.33 4.24 10.99
C ASP A 236 2.41 3.98 9.93
N ILE A 237 2.01 3.89 8.65
CA ILE A 237 2.95 3.74 7.53
C ILE A 237 3.84 4.98 7.44
N ASN A 238 5.14 4.77 7.58
CA ASN A 238 6.17 5.77 7.33
C ASN A 238 6.95 5.41 6.06
N PRO A 239 6.70 6.10 4.94
CA PRO A 239 7.40 5.89 3.68
C PRO A 239 8.93 5.89 3.73
N GLU A 240 9.53 6.66 4.65
CA GLU A 240 10.99 6.77 4.76
C GLU A 240 11.61 5.58 5.50
N ARG A 241 10.89 5.03 6.50
CA ARG A 241 11.36 3.91 7.33
C ARG A 241 11.01 2.56 6.70
N ASP A 242 9.82 2.43 6.15
CA ASP A 242 9.25 1.12 5.82
C ASP A 242 9.73 0.57 4.46
N GLY A 243 10.77 1.20 3.87
CA GLY A 243 11.49 0.74 2.67
C GLY A 243 10.63 0.62 1.41
N VAL A 244 9.45 1.24 1.38
CA VAL A 244 8.54 1.15 0.24
C VAL A 244 9.17 1.95 -0.90
N ALA A 245 9.32 1.31 -2.06
CA ALA A 245 10.11 1.86 -3.16
C ALA A 245 9.58 3.25 -3.54
N LEU A 246 10.35 4.29 -3.19
CA LEU A 246 10.08 5.69 -3.50
C LEU A 246 10.30 5.91 -4.99
N LYS A 247 9.39 5.41 -5.83
CA LYS A 247 9.29 5.89 -7.21
C LYS A 247 8.63 7.26 -7.14
N LYS A 248 9.41 8.31 -7.36
CA LYS A 248 8.87 9.65 -7.59
C LYS A 248 7.93 9.54 -8.80
N VAL A 249 6.66 9.87 -8.61
CA VAL A 249 5.69 10.01 -9.71
C VAL A 249 5.36 11.48 -9.77
N CYS A 250 5.52 12.10 -10.94
CA CYS A 250 4.91 13.40 -11.22
C CYS A 250 3.42 13.15 -11.48
N PRO A 251 2.48 13.72 -10.70
CA PRO A 251 1.08 13.62 -11.03
C PRO A 251 0.73 14.69 -12.07
N TYR A 252 0.72 14.31 -13.35
CA TYR A 252 -0.18 14.96 -14.30
C TYR A 252 -1.53 14.25 -14.15
N VAL A 253 -2.59 15.02 -13.94
CA VAL A 253 -4.01 14.62 -14.02
C VAL A 253 -4.59 13.81 -12.84
N GLN A 254 -4.72 14.41 -11.64
CA GLN A 254 -5.93 14.25 -10.77
C GLN A 254 -6.00 15.31 -9.64
N VAL A 255 -5.44 16.50 -9.85
CA VAL A 255 -5.42 17.61 -8.85
C VAL A 255 -6.57 18.60 -9.06
N LEU A 256 -7.34 18.48 -10.14
CA LEU A 256 -8.34 19.49 -10.53
C LEU A 256 -9.59 19.58 -9.65
N VAL A 257 -9.76 18.71 -8.64
CA VAL A 257 -10.89 18.78 -7.69
C VAL A 257 -10.50 19.46 -6.37
N TRP A 258 -9.21 19.71 -6.11
CA TRP A 258 -8.74 20.35 -4.88
C TRP A 258 -7.96 21.64 -5.19
N HIS A 259 -8.71 22.71 -5.45
CA HIS A 259 -8.25 24.10 -5.57
C HIS A 259 -7.52 24.59 -4.28
N PRO A 260 -6.98 25.81 -4.27
CA PRO A 260 -5.57 26.22 -4.17
C PRO A 260 -4.86 25.99 -2.80
N PHE A 261 -5.42 25.18 -1.89
CA PHE A 261 -4.85 24.95 -0.55
C PHE A 261 -3.66 23.98 -0.53
N PHE A 262 -3.47 23.20 -1.59
CA PHE A 262 -2.39 22.23 -1.72
C PHE A 262 -1.63 22.51 -3.03
N CYS A 263 -0.75 23.51 -3.03
CA CYS A 263 0.26 23.61 -4.09
C CYS A 263 1.55 24.25 -3.56
N HIS A 264 2.53 23.40 -3.25
CA HIS A 264 3.95 23.51 -3.62
C HIS A 264 4.79 22.47 -2.86
N ASP A 265 4.46 21.18 -3.01
CA ASP A 265 5.48 20.15 -2.78
C ASP A 265 5.36 19.08 -3.88
N LEU A 266 6.09 19.34 -4.97
CA LEU A 266 6.19 18.48 -6.16
C LEU A 266 7.06 17.23 -5.92
N SER A 267 7.19 16.82 -4.65
CA SER A 267 7.84 15.58 -4.24
C SER A 267 6.86 14.63 -3.53
N PHE A 268 5.58 14.65 -3.91
CA PHE A 268 4.61 13.68 -3.39
C PHE A 268 4.99 12.27 -3.85
N ASN A 269 5.62 11.51 -2.95
CA ASN A 269 6.02 10.15 -3.21
C ASN A 269 4.79 9.31 -3.61
N LYS A 270 4.93 8.45 -4.63
CA LYS A 270 3.86 7.55 -5.12
C LYS A 270 3.15 6.81 -3.99
N ILE A 271 3.90 6.42 -2.96
CA ILE A 271 3.35 5.74 -1.79
C ILE A 271 2.36 6.59 -0.99
N TYR A 272 2.54 7.91 -0.87
CA TYR A 272 1.53 8.75 -0.22
C TYR A 272 0.22 8.76 -1.03
N LEU A 273 0.30 8.82 -2.37
CA LEU A 273 -0.88 8.71 -3.24
C LEU A 273 -1.58 7.36 -3.03
N GLN A 274 -0.82 6.27 -2.99
CA GLN A 274 -1.32 4.93 -2.74
C GLN A 274 -2.00 4.80 -1.37
N ILE A 275 -1.37 5.27 -0.29
CA ILE A 275 -1.96 5.22 1.06
C ILE A 275 -3.25 6.05 1.11
N MET A 276 -3.28 7.20 0.43
CA MET A 276 -4.47 8.03 0.34
C MET A 276 -5.60 7.37 -0.46
N GLU A 277 -5.28 6.62 -1.51
CA GLU A 277 -6.24 5.82 -2.28
C GLU A 277 -6.80 4.68 -1.43
N VAL A 278 -5.94 3.92 -0.75
CA VAL A 278 -6.34 2.87 0.20
C VAL A 278 -7.26 3.41 1.29
N CYS A 279 -6.93 4.54 1.91
CA CYS A 279 -7.79 5.18 2.89
C CYS A 279 -9.16 5.58 2.29
N THR A 280 -9.18 5.99 1.01
CA THR A 280 -10.42 6.34 0.29
C THR A 280 -11.28 5.08 0.06
N THR A 281 -10.68 3.97 -0.33
CA THR A 281 -11.37 2.66 -0.45
C THR A 281 -12.01 2.23 0.88
N CYS A 282 -11.38 2.51 2.03
CA CYS A 282 -12.02 2.27 3.32
C CYS A 282 -13.34 3.06 3.49
N PHE A 283 -13.39 4.33 3.08
CA PHE A 283 -14.62 5.13 3.12
C PHE A 283 -15.73 4.61 2.17
N GLU A 284 -15.35 3.97 1.06
CA GLU A 284 -16.29 3.37 0.11
C GLU A 284 -16.93 2.08 0.66
N GLN A 285 -16.21 1.34 1.50
CA GLN A 285 -16.67 0.10 2.14
C GLN A 285 -17.51 0.34 3.41
N LYS A 286 -18.61 1.08 3.28
CA LYS A 286 -19.46 1.58 4.39
C LYS A 286 -20.05 0.51 5.31
N THR A 287 -20.16 -0.74 4.85
CA THR A 287 -20.65 -1.87 5.67
C THR A 287 -19.61 -2.36 6.67
N VAL A 288 -18.33 -2.19 6.34
CA VAL A 288 -17.18 -2.61 7.15
C VAL A 288 -16.66 -1.43 7.96
N PHE A 289 -16.39 -0.31 7.29
CA PHE A 289 -15.85 0.91 7.88
C PHE A 289 -17.00 1.89 8.15
N THR A 290 -17.74 1.60 9.21
CA THR A 290 -18.88 2.43 9.64
C THR A 290 -18.41 3.73 10.29
N GLN A 291 -19.35 4.67 10.47
CA GLN A 291 -19.11 5.91 11.22
C GLN A 291 -18.43 5.66 12.58
N HIS A 292 -18.87 4.64 13.33
CA HIS A 292 -18.30 4.30 14.63
C HIS A 292 -16.84 3.84 14.55
N VAL A 293 -16.48 3.10 13.49
CA VAL A 293 -15.09 2.66 13.24
C VAL A 293 -14.17 3.87 13.06
N PHE A 294 -14.59 4.86 12.27
CA PHE A 294 -13.84 6.10 12.06
C PHE A 294 -13.74 6.93 13.34
N VAL A 295 -14.82 7.08 14.12
CA VAL A 295 -14.77 7.78 15.41
C VAL A 295 -13.75 7.15 16.34
N ARG A 296 -13.75 5.81 16.44
CA ARG A 296 -12.79 5.08 17.30
C ARG A 296 -11.36 5.28 16.82
N ALA A 297 -11.10 5.13 15.52
CA ALA A 297 -9.76 5.31 14.96
C ALA A 297 -9.27 6.75 15.14
N LEU A 298 -10.09 7.75 14.82
CA LEU A 298 -9.71 9.16 14.97
C LEU A 298 -9.45 9.55 16.43
N ASN A 299 -10.25 9.03 17.37
CA ASN A 299 -10.00 9.21 18.80
C ASN A 299 -8.68 8.57 19.23
N GLU A 300 -8.40 7.34 18.81
CA GLU A 300 -7.13 6.69 19.14
C GLU A 300 -5.94 7.47 18.59
N LEU A 301 -6.02 7.92 17.34
CA LEU A 301 -4.93 8.61 16.65
C LEU A 301 -4.65 10.01 17.23
N ILE A 302 -5.67 10.76 17.68
CA ILE A 302 -5.47 12.10 18.27
C ILE A 302 -4.83 12.04 19.66
N GLU A 303 -5.08 10.97 20.42
CA GLU A 303 -4.52 10.82 21.78
C GLU A 303 -3.01 10.54 21.76
N ARG A 304 -2.45 10.12 20.62
CA ARG A 304 -1.01 9.87 20.47
C ARG A 304 -0.17 11.13 20.72
N THR A 305 1.08 10.91 21.15
CA THR A 305 2.08 11.97 21.37
C THR A 305 2.40 12.69 20.07
N THR A 306 2.57 11.95 18.98
CA THR A 306 2.76 12.48 17.62
C THR A 306 1.53 12.18 16.76
N VAL A 307 0.87 13.23 16.27
CA VAL A 307 -0.30 13.07 15.39
C VAL A 307 0.17 12.62 13.99
N PRO A 308 -0.41 11.55 13.42
CA PRO A 308 0.00 11.04 12.10
C PRO A 308 -0.19 12.05 10.97
N LEU A 309 0.64 11.98 9.93
CA LEU A 309 0.62 12.93 8.82
C LEU A 309 -0.69 12.96 8.03
N LEU A 310 -1.36 11.80 7.90
CA LEU A 310 -2.60 11.66 7.15
C LEU A 310 -3.85 12.05 7.96
N PHE A 311 -3.68 12.33 9.26
CA PHE A 311 -4.79 12.52 10.19
C PHE A 311 -5.81 13.55 9.72
N MET A 312 -5.37 14.76 9.33
CA MET A 312 -6.28 15.81 8.90
C MET A 312 -7.01 15.47 7.59
N ARG A 313 -6.41 14.66 6.71
CA ARG A 313 -7.08 14.20 5.49
C ARG A 313 -8.25 13.29 5.84
N THR A 314 -8.04 12.35 6.75
CA THR A 314 -9.08 11.43 7.22
C THR A 314 -10.18 12.16 7.99
N VAL A 315 -9.83 13.16 8.80
CA VAL A 315 -10.83 14.03 9.47
C VAL A 315 -11.72 14.74 8.44
N ILE A 316 -11.13 15.35 7.40
CA ILE A 316 -11.87 16.05 6.34
C ILE A 316 -12.80 15.07 5.60
N GLN A 317 -12.28 13.90 5.19
CA GLN A 317 -13.08 12.88 4.51
C GLN A 317 -14.21 12.34 5.41
N ALA A 318 -13.97 12.22 6.72
CA ALA A 318 -15.00 11.78 7.67
C ALA A 318 -16.14 12.80 7.81
N VAL A 319 -15.85 14.10 7.80
CA VAL A 319 -16.89 15.15 7.77
C VAL A 319 -17.72 15.06 6.49
N ASP A 320 -17.05 14.90 5.34
CA ASP A 320 -17.72 14.84 4.04
C ASP A 320 -18.59 13.57 3.90
N ALA A 321 -18.12 12.44 4.42
CA ALA A 321 -18.84 11.17 4.37
C ALA A 321 -19.94 11.03 5.43
N PHE A 322 -19.75 11.62 6.61
CA PHE A 322 -20.63 11.49 7.77
C PHE A 322 -20.91 12.86 8.41
N PRO A 323 -21.86 13.66 7.89
CA PRO A 323 -22.18 14.99 8.42
C PRO A 323 -22.62 14.99 9.90
N SER A 324 -23.12 13.85 10.41
CA SER A 324 -23.44 13.66 11.83
C SER A 324 -22.23 13.72 12.76
N LEU A 325 -20.99 13.68 12.23
CA LEU A 325 -19.76 13.76 13.00
C LEU A 325 -19.24 15.19 13.21
N ILE A 326 -19.93 16.23 12.76
CA ILE A 326 -19.43 17.61 12.87
C ILE A 326 -19.06 17.97 14.31
N ASP A 327 -19.92 17.70 15.30
CA ASP A 327 -19.64 18.03 16.71
C ASP A 327 -18.43 17.25 17.24
N PHE A 328 -18.37 15.95 16.96
CA PHE A 328 -17.21 15.11 17.28
C PHE A 328 -15.92 15.66 16.65
N VAL A 329 -15.99 16.11 15.40
CA VAL A 329 -14.83 16.71 14.71
C VAL A 329 -14.45 18.05 15.36
N MET A 330 -15.38 18.85 15.87
CA MET A 330 -15.04 20.06 16.61
C MET A 330 -14.29 19.76 17.91
N GLU A 331 -14.61 18.64 18.58
CA GLU A 331 -13.82 18.14 19.73
C GLU A 331 -12.40 17.76 19.29
N ILE A 332 -12.25 17.05 18.18
CA ILE A 332 -10.94 16.71 17.59
C ILE A 332 -10.13 17.98 17.27
N LEU A 333 -10.74 18.97 16.60
CA LEU A 333 -10.07 20.22 16.27
C LEU A 333 -9.66 21.00 17.54
N SER A 334 -10.49 21.00 18.59
CA SER A 334 -10.14 21.62 19.88
C SER A 334 -8.95 20.92 20.56
N LYS A 335 -8.90 19.58 20.52
CA LYS A 335 -7.73 18.81 20.99
C LYS A 335 -6.47 19.16 20.20
N LEU A 336 -6.58 19.35 18.88
CA LEU A 336 -5.46 19.77 18.03
C LEU A 336 -4.95 21.19 18.36
N VAL A 337 -5.85 22.12 18.72
CA VAL A 337 -5.47 23.45 19.23
C VAL A 337 -4.65 23.30 20.52
N THR A 338 -5.09 22.45 21.44
CA THR A 338 -4.37 22.15 22.69
C THR A 338 -2.98 21.55 22.41
N LYS A 339 -2.86 20.72 21.36
CA LYS A 339 -1.59 20.17 20.86
C LYS A 339 -0.76 21.14 20.00
N GLN A 340 -1.18 22.41 19.87
CA GLN A 340 -0.49 23.45 19.10
C GLN A 340 -0.29 23.08 17.63
N VAL A 341 -1.36 22.63 16.96
CA VAL A 341 -1.33 22.18 15.55
C VAL A 341 -0.69 23.19 14.57
N TRP A 342 -0.67 24.49 14.89
CA TRP A 342 0.04 25.52 14.10
C TRP A 342 1.57 25.34 14.06
N ARG A 343 2.15 24.57 14.98
CA ARG A 343 3.57 24.16 14.95
C ARG A 343 3.81 22.89 14.11
N MET A 344 2.75 22.29 13.56
CA MET A 344 2.79 21.07 12.77
C MET A 344 2.51 21.40 11.29
N PRO A 345 3.51 21.81 10.50
CA PRO A 345 3.30 22.39 9.17
C PRO A 345 2.59 21.44 8.18
N LYS A 346 2.75 20.12 8.34
CA LYS A 346 2.08 19.11 7.50
C LYS A 346 0.59 18.93 7.83
N LEU A 347 0.14 19.31 9.03
CA LEU A 347 -1.26 19.20 9.47
C LEU A 347 -2.02 20.52 9.42
N TRP A 348 -1.32 21.64 9.64
CA TRP A 348 -1.94 22.96 9.76
C TRP A 348 -2.83 23.38 8.58
N PRO A 349 -2.44 23.18 7.29
CA PRO A 349 -3.32 23.49 6.17
C PRO A 349 -4.62 22.67 6.19
N GLY A 350 -4.53 21.39 6.58
CA GLY A 350 -5.69 20.52 6.73
C GLY A 350 -6.61 20.99 7.84
N PHE A 351 -6.06 21.43 8.97
CA PHE A 351 -6.84 22.01 10.07
C PHE A 351 -7.65 23.23 9.60
N LEU A 352 -7.01 24.18 8.91
CA LEU A 352 -7.67 25.39 8.42
C LEU A 352 -8.75 25.09 7.38
N LYS A 353 -8.49 24.12 6.50
CA LYS A 353 -9.47 23.64 5.52
C LYS A 353 -10.69 23.03 6.20
N CYS A 354 -10.48 22.13 7.16
CA CYS A 354 -11.57 21.53 7.95
C CYS A 354 -12.37 22.62 8.70
N ALA A 355 -11.69 23.55 9.37
CA ALA A 355 -12.36 24.65 10.06
C ALA A 355 -13.14 25.54 9.07
N SER A 356 -12.64 25.74 7.86
CA SER A 356 -13.35 26.54 6.86
C SER A 356 -14.57 25.83 6.28
N GLN A 357 -14.56 24.51 6.10
CA GLN A 357 -15.71 23.78 5.55
C GLN A 357 -16.82 23.56 6.58
N THR A 358 -16.50 23.53 7.88
CA THR A 358 -17.47 23.26 8.95
C THR A 358 -18.04 24.52 9.62
N LYS A 359 -17.88 25.71 9.02
CA LYS A 359 -18.53 26.93 9.52
C LYS A 359 -20.06 26.73 9.61
N PRO A 360 -20.73 27.26 10.63
CA PRO A 360 -20.21 28.08 11.74
C PRO A 360 -19.67 27.28 12.93
N HIS A 361 -19.81 25.95 12.96
CA HIS A 361 -19.44 25.09 14.10
C HIS A 361 -17.97 25.20 14.52
N SER A 362 -17.09 25.56 13.59
CA SER A 362 -15.66 25.75 13.85
C SER A 362 -15.29 27.07 14.53
N PHE A 363 -16.20 28.04 14.64
CA PHE A 363 -15.89 29.35 15.21
C PHE A 363 -15.41 29.29 16.68
N PRO A 364 -16.06 28.54 17.60
CA PRO A 364 -15.53 28.32 18.94
C PRO A 364 -14.09 27.82 18.94
N VAL A 365 -13.76 26.91 18.03
CA VAL A 365 -12.41 26.31 17.94
C VAL A 365 -11.38 27.33 17.44
N LEU A 366 -11.74 28.13 16.43
CA LEU A 366 -10.86 29.19 15.92
C LEU A 366 -10.57 30.26 16.99
N LEU A 367 -11.55 30.55 17.87
CA LEU A 367 -11.37 31.49 18.98
C LEU A 367 -10.50 30.95 20.12
N GLN A 368 -10.20 29.64 20.15
CA GLN A 368 -9.24 29.06 21.09
C GLN A 368 -7.77 29.26 20.65
N LEU A 369 -7.53 29.68 19.40
CA LEU A 369 -6.17 29.93 18.90
C LEU A 369 -5.52 31.13 19.63
N PRO A 370 -4.19 31.11 19.84
CA PRO A 370 -3.48 32.27 20.35
C PRO A 370 -3.72 33.50 19.45
N PRO A 371 -3.83 34.72 20.00
CA PRO A 371 -4.17 35.93 19.23
C PRO A 371 -3.25 36.16 18.01
N THR A 372 -1.95 35.91 18.15
CA THR A 372 -0.96 36.07 17.08
C THR A 372 -1.15 35.08 15.94
N ILE A 373 -1.54 33.84 16.26
CA ILE A 373 -1.84 32.80 15.28
C ILE A 373 -3.16 33.10 14.60
N LEU A 374 -4.19 33.51 15.36
CA LEU A 374 -5.49 33.89 14.82
C LEU A 374 -5.36 35.06 13.84
N GLU A 375 -4.58 36.08 14.18
CA GLU A 375 -4.32 37.21 13.28
C GLU A 375 -3.69 36.76 11.96
N ASN A 376 -2.68 35.89 12.00
CA ASN A 376 -2.05 35.32 10.81
C ASN A 376 -3.05 34.55 9.93
N VAL A 377 -3.93 33.75 10.55
CA VAL A 377 -5.01 33.02 9.85
C VAL A 377 -5.93 34.00 9.15
N LEU A 378 -6.38 35.06 9.82
CA LEU A 378 -7.31 36.04 9.26
C LEU A 378 -6.68 36.89 8.14
N GLN A 379 -5.37 37.14 8.21
CA GLN A 379 -4.62 37.79 7.13
C GLN A 379 -4.55 36.90 5.89
N LYS A 380 -4.31 35.59 6.06
CA LYS A 380 -4.21 34.63 4.95
C LYS A 380 -5.57 34.17 4.40
N HIS A 381 -6.60 34.16 5.24
CA HIS A 381 -7.93 33.66 4.92
C HIS A 381 -8.98 34.71 5.25
N ALA A 382 -8.97 35.84 4.52
CA ALA A 382 -9.88 36.97 4.75
C ALA A 382 -11.37 36.58 4.76
N ILE A 383 -11.74 35.50 4.04
CA ILE A 383 -13.10 34.93 3.98
C ILE A 383 -13.60 34.46 5.37
N LEU A 384 -12.70 34.14 6.31
CA LEU A 384 -13.06 33.77 7.68
C LEU A 384 -13.37 34.97 8.57
N LYS A 385 -12.82 36.16 8.26
CA LYS A 385 -12.79 37.31 9.18
C LYS A 385 -14.19 37.85 9.49
N ALA A 386 -14.96 38.18 8.46
CA ALA A 386 -16.29 38.79 8.66
C ALA A 386 -17.26 37.84 9.40
N PRO A 387 -17.42 36.55 8.99
CA PRO A 387 -18.29 35.63 9.71
C PRO A 387 -17.86 35.38 11.16
N LEU A 388 -16.55 35.26 11.42
CA LEU A 388 -16.01 35.03 12.76
C LEU A 388 -16.19 36.25 13.66
N ALA A 389 -16.01 37.47 13.13
CA ALA A 389 -16.25 38.70 13.87
C ALA A 389 -17.74 38.86 14.24
N THR A 390 -18.66 38.55 13.32
CA THR A 390 -20.10 38.55 13.61
C THR A 390 -20.46 37.57 14.72
N TYR A 391 -19.88 36.35 14.69
CA TYR A 391 -20.07 35.36 15.74
C TYR A 391 -19.52 35.83 17.09
N ALA A 392 -18.27 36.33 17.12
CA ALA A 392 -17.61 36.79 18.34
C ALA A 392 -18.30 38.01 18.99
N ASN A 393 -19.02 38.82 18.21
CA ASN A 393 -19.75 39.99 18.72
C ASN A 393 -21.11 39.65 19.37
N GLN A 394 -21.54 38.39 19.35
CA GLN A 394 -22.72 37.96 20.10
C GLN A 394 -22.49 38.16 21.61
N ALA A 395 -23.47 38.75 22.30
CA ALA A 395 -23.30 39.26 23.67
C ALA A 395 -22.78 38.22 24.68
N HIS A 396 -23.23 36.97 24.57
CA HIS A 396 -22.82 35.86 25.46
C HIS A 396 -21.39 35.36 25.18
N ILE A 397 -20.85 35.60 23.98
CA ILE A 397 -19.51 35.17 23.57
C ILE A 397 -18.52 36.30 23.86
N ARG A 398 -18.84 37.52 23.42
CA ARG A 398 -17.97 38.70 23.55
C ARG A 398 -17.48 38.92 24.99
N SER A 399 -18.33 38.69 25.99
CA SER A 399 -18.00 38.87 27.41
C SER A 399 -16.95 37.87 27.93
N SER A 400 -16.78 36.72 27.28
CA SER A 400 -15.83 35.68 27.65
C SER A 400 -14.49 35.75 26.89
N LEU A 401 -14.42 36.57 25.83
CA LEU A 401 -13.24 36.64 24.96
C LEU A 401 -12.18 37.61 25.51
N PRO A 402 -10.88 37.26 25.42
CA PRO A 402 -9.80 38.18 25.74
C PRO A 402 -9.82 39.42 24.84
N ARG A 403 -9.48 40.58 25.40
CA ARG A 403 -9.45 41.87 24.68
C ARG A 403 -8.61 41.82 23.39
N GLN A 404 -7.48 41.12 23.42
CA GLN A 404 -6.57 40.95 22.27
C GLN A 404 -7.26 40.23 21.09
N VAL A 405 -8.14 39.27 21.38
CA VAL A 405 -8.91 38.56 20.33
C VAL A 405 -9.94 39.50 19.69
N LEU A 406 -10.59 40.35 20.49
CA LEU A 406 -11.53 41.36 19.99
C LEU A 406 -10.83 42.43 19.13
N GLU A 407 -9.60 42.81 19.49
CA GLU A 407 -8.78 43.74 18.71
C GLU A 407 -8.39 43.14 17.34
N VAL A 408 -7.94 41.88 17.31
CA VAL A 408 -7.61 41.15 16.07
C VAL A 408 -8.81 41.02 15.12
N LEU A 409 -10.02 40.82 15.68
CA LEU A 409 -11.26 40.72 14.91
C LEU A 409 -11.78 42.08 14.41
N GLY A 410 -11.16 43.20 14.83
CA GLY A 410 -11.58 44.55 14.46
C GLY A 410 -12.75 45.11 15.28
N SER A 411 -13.11 44.45 16.39
CA SER A 411 -14.24 44.83 17.25
C SER A 411 -13.85 45.77 18.41
N GLY A 412 -12.69 46.44 18.30
CA GLY A 412 -12.04 47.24 19.35
C GLY A 412 -12.04 48.76 19.15
N ASN A 413 -12.57 49.28 18.05
CA ASN A 413 -12.71 50.73 17.84
C ASN A 413 -14.18 51.15 17.83
N GLU A 414 -14.79 51.20 19.02
CA GLU A 414 -15.75 52.29 19.23
C GLU A 414 -14.94 53.57 19.20
N GLN A 415 -15.15 54.37 18.15
CA GLN A 415 -14.64 55.73 18.08
C GLN A 415 -15.00 56.44 19.39
N LYS A 416 -14.00 56.80 20.19
CA LYS A 416 -14.13 57.90 21.15
C LYS A 416 -14.48 59.14 20.36
N GLN A 417 -15.77 59.38 20.18
CA GLN A 417 -16.28 60.63 19.67
C GLN A 417 -16.03 61.67 20.77
N PRO A 418 -15.24 62.73 20.51
CA PRO A 418 -14.95 63.72 21.52
C PRO A 418 -16.27 64.45 21.82
N SER A 419 -16.69 64.38 23.08
CA SER A 419 -17.76 65.22 23.61
C SER A 419 -17.39 66.67 23.33
N ARG A 420 -18.19 67.35 22.51
CA ARG A 420 -18.12 68.80 22.34
C ARG A 420 -19.49 69.38 22.50
#